data_AF-A0A9D0UEF4-F1
#
_entry.id   AF-A0A9D0UEF4-F1
#
_cell.length_a   1.000
_cell.length_b   1.000
_cell.length_c   1.000
_cell.angle_alpha   90.00
_cell.angle_beta   90.00
_cell.angle_gamma   90.00
#
_symmetry.space_group_name_H-M   'P 1'
#
loop_
_entity.id
_entity.type
_entity.pdbx_description
1 polymer ?
#
loop_
_entity_poly.entity_id
_entity_poly.type
_entity_poly.pdbx_seq_one_letter_code
_entity_poly.pdbx_strand_id
1 'polypeptide(L)'
;MSRYRPEPDYTHGADEQVGVLLSNLGTPDAPTAPALKRYLAEFLWDPRIVELPRPLWWLILHGRILRTRPQRSAQAYKTVWTETGSPLLETTLEQREILQRLLSERLSGPIKVVAAMRYGHPSIQEGLDELRSAGCRRIVVLPLYPQYSATTTASTFDAVAAC
;
A
#
# COMPACT_ATOMS: atom_id res chain seq x y z
N MET A 1 -4.22 23.13 -4.08
CA MET A 1 -3.20 22.67 -3.11
C MET A 1 -1.91 22.43 -3.88
N SER A 2 -0.75 22.81 -3.33
CA SER A 2 0.55 22.58 -3.96
C SER A 2 0.76 21.08 -4.21
N ARG A 3 1.30 20.71 -5.39
CA ARG A 3 1.74 19.33 -5.68
C ARG A 3 2.98 18.93 -4.87
N TYR A 4 3.72 19.92 -4.38
CA TYR A 4 4.94 19.73 -3.60
C TYR A 4 4.64 19.97 -2.13
N ARG A 5 5.08 19.03 -1.28
CA ARG A 5 5.00 19.16 0.18
C ARG A 5 6.24 19.89 0.69
N PRO A 6 6.11 20.71 1.75
CA PRO A 6 7.28 21.25 2.42
C PRO A 6 8.12 20.11 2.99
N GLU A 7 9.43 20.19 2.79
CA GLU A 7 10.38 19.27 3.41
C GLU A 7 10.35 19.47 4.95
N PRO A 8 10.44 18.41 5.76
CA PRO A 8 10.60 18.57 7.21
C PRO A 8 11.88 19.33 7.56
N ASP A 9 11.89 19.97 8.73
CA ASP A 9 13.02 20.75 9.21
C ASP A 9 14.33 19.94 9.15
N TYR A 10 15.37 20.52 8.55
CA TYR A 10 16.65 19.88 8.35
C TYR A 10 17.78 20.58 9.10
N THR A 11 18.55 19.79 9.84
CA THR A 11 19.82 20.21 10.45
C THR A 11 21.00 19.66 9.66
N HIS A 12 21.83 20.57 9.11
CA HIS A 12 23.08 20.19 8.44
C HIS A 12 23.96 19.32 9.35
N GLY A 13 24.41 18.17 8.85
CA GLY A 13 25.26 17.21 9.58
C GLY A 13 24.52 16.14 10.38
N ALA A 14 23.19 16.10 10.37
CA ALA A 14 22.43 14.98 10.93
C ALA A 14 22.66 13.69 10.13
N ASP A 15 22.72 12.55 10.83
CA ASP A 15 22.88 11.22 10.23
C ASP A 15 21.75 10.92 9.24
N GLU A 16 22.10 10.37 8.07
CA GLU A 16 21.11 9.99 7.06
C GLU A 16 20.32 8.76 7.50
N GLN A 17 19.02 8.92 7.68
CA GLN A 17 18.12 7.80 7.96
C GLN A 17 17.59 7.16 6.67
N VAL A 18 17.69 5.82 6.60
CA VAL A 18 17.17 5.02 5.49
C VAL A 18 15.77 4.51 5.85
N GLY A 19 14.80 4.80 4.98
CA GLY A 19 13.46 4.26 5.03
C GLY A 19 13.30 3.06 4.12
N VAL A 20 12.64 2.00 4.58
CA VAL A 20 12.23 0.87 3.74
C VAL A 20 10.71 0.83 3.72
N LEU A 21 10.12 1.06 2.55
CA LEU A 21 8.69 0.94 2.32
C LEU A 21 8.39 -0.47 1.81
N LEU A 22 7.99 -1.36 2.72
CA LEU A 22 7.53 -2.70 2.41
C LEU A 22 6.11 -2.61 1.82
N SER A 23 5.94 -2.97 0.55
CA SER A 23 4.65 -2.78 -0.13
C SER A 23 4.02 -4.09 -0.61
N ASN A 24 2.71 -4.20 -0.49
CA ASN A 24 1.95 -5.36 -0.96
C ASN A 24 0.62 -4.89 -1.60
N LEU A 25 -0.19 -5.82 -2.11
CA LEU A 25 -1.43 -5.50 -2.84
C LEU A 25 -2.42 -4.77 -1.94
N GLY A 26 -2.53 -5.24 -0.69
CA GLY A 26 -3.53 -4.79 0.25
C GLY A 26 -4.77 -5.66 0.28
N THR A 27 -5.67 -5.23 1.14
CA THR A 27 -6.86 -5.97 1.56
C THR A 27 -7.89 -4.98 2.04
N PRO A 28 -9.20 -5.26 1.95
CA PRO A 28 -10.22 -4.41 2.56
C PRO A 28 -10.03 -4.28 4.07
N ASP A 29 -10.47 -3.17 4.67
CA ASP A 29 -10.40 -2.95 6.13
C ASP A 29 -11.25 -3.94 6.95
N ALA A 30 -12.29 -4.50 6.32
CA ALA A 30 -13.24 -5.40 6.97
C ALA A 30 -13.87 -6.35 5.95
N PRO A 31 -14.36 -7.54 6.37
CA PRO A 31 -15.00 -8.52 5.49
C PRO A 31 -16.49 -8.15 5.29
N THR A 32 -16.75 -6.88 5.00
CA THR A 32 -18.08 -6.29 4.83
C THR A 32 -18.24 -5.72 3.44
N ALA A 33 -19.46 -5.76 2.90
CA ALA A 33 -19.72 -5.24 1.56
C ALA A 33 -19.30 -3.77 1.37
N PRO A 34 -19.47 -2.84 2.34
CA PRO A 34 -18.99 -1.47 2.21
C PRO A 34 -17.46 -1.36 2.11
N ALA A 35 -16.71 -2.05 2.96
CA ALA A 35 -15.25 -2.04 2.92
C ALA A 35 -14.72 -2.64 1.62
N LEU A 36 -15.29 -3.78 1.19
CA LEU A 36 -14.96 -4.39 -0.09
C LEU A 36 -15.33 -3.49 -1.27
N LYS A 37 -16.41 -2.72 -1.19
CA LYS A 37 -16.78 -1.78 -2.25
C LYS A 37 -15.73 -0.68 -2.40
N ARG A 38 -15.21 -0.12 -1.29
CA ARG A 38 -14.12 0.87 -1.33
C ARG A 38 -12.85 0.27 -1.93
N TYR A 39 -12.42 -0.86 -1.40
CA TYR A 39 -11.23 -1.58 -1.87
C TYR A 39 -11.33 -1.94 -3.36
N LEU A 40 -12.46 -2.54 -3.80
CA LEU A 40 -12.67 -2.90 -5.20
C LEU A 40 -12.77 -1.68 -6.12
N ALA A 41 -13.33 -0.57 -5.63
CA ALA A 41 -13.39 0.65 -6.41
C ALA A 41 -11.98 1.18 -6.69
N GLU A 42 -11.10 1.17 -5.68
CA GLU A 42 -9.70 1.58 -5.84
C GLU A 42 -8.92 0.61 -6.74
N PHE A 43 -8.96 -0.69 -6.42
CA PHE A 43 -8.26 -1.74 -7.16
C PHE A 43 -8.63 -1.77 -8.65
N LEU A 44 -9.93 -1.71 -8.95
CA LEU A 44 -10.41 -1.81 -10.33
C LEU A 44 -10.33 -0.48 -11.08
N TRP A 45 -10.15 0.65 -10.40
CA TRP A 45 -9.97 1.93 -11.07
C TRP A 45 -8.57 2.11 -11.66
N ASP A 46 -7.59 1.33 -11.18
CA ASP A 46 -6.21 1.39 -11.65
C ASP A 46 -6.10 1.07 -13.16
N PRO A 47 -5.54 1.99 -13.97
CA PRO A 47 -5.29 1.75 -15.40
C PRO A 47 -4.38 0.56 -15.71
N ARG A 48 -3.51 0.16 -14.79
CA ARG A 48 -2.64 -1.03 -14.90
C ARG A 48 -3.45 -2.33 -14.79
N ILE A 49 -4.61 -2.31 -14.13
CA ILE A 49 -5.45 -3.50 -13.92
C ILE A 49 -6.51 -3.63 -15.01
N VAL A 50 -7.11 -2.51 -15.41
CA VAL A 50 -8.11 -2.47 -16.48
C VAL A 50 -7.70 -1.40 -17.47
N GLU A 51 -7.53 -1.75 -18.74
CA GLU A 51 -7.00 -0.84 -19.78
C GLU A 51 -8.10 -0.15 -20.62
N LEU A 52 -9.38 -0.24 -20.22
CA LEU A 52 -10.49 0.36 -20.95
C LEU A 52 -10.51 1.90 -20.87
N PRO A 53 -11.10 2.63 -21.84
CA PRO A 53 -11.29 4.07 -21.74
C PRO A 53 -12.02 4.46 -20.44
N ARG A 54 -11.49 5.44 -19.69
CA ARG A 54 -11.99 5.77 -18.32
C ARG A 54 -13.49 6.06 -18.24
N PRO A 55 -14.12 6.80 -19.17
CA PRO A 55 -15.56 7.04 -19.10
C PRO A 55 -16.39 5.76 -19.24
N LEU A 56 -16.00 4.87 -20.16
CA LEU A 56 -16.68 3.59 -20.37
C LEU A 56 -16.51 2.68 -19.16
N TRP A 57 -15.29 2.60 -18.63
CA TRP A 57 -15.01 1.78 -17.46
C TRP A 57 -15.73 2.28 -16.22
N TRP A 58 -15.80 3.60 -16.02
CA TRP A 58 -16.54 4.21 -14.92
C TRP A 58 -18.01 3.77 -14.89
N LEU A 59 -18.68 3.78 -16.05
CA LEU A 59 -20.07 3.31 -16.17
C LEU A 59 -20.21 1.83 -15.79
N ILE A 60 -19.28 0.98 -16.24
CA ILE A 60 -19.31 -0.46 -15.95
C ILE A 60 -19.03 -0.72 -14.46
N LEU A 61 -18.01 -0.07 -13.90
CA LEU A 61 -17.55 -0.22 -12.53
C LEU A 61 -18.63 0.21 -11.54
N HIS A 62 -19.15 1.43 -11.67
CA HIS A 62 -20.17 1.98 -10.76
C HIS A 62 -21.60 1.51 -11.07
N GLY A 63 -21.83 1.01 -12.29
CA GLY A 63 -23.09 0.42 -12.72
C GLY A 63 -23.31 -0.98 -12.15
N ARG A 64 -22.61 -1.98 -12.69
CA ARG A 64 -22.88 -3.40 -12.37
C ARG A 64 -21.93 -3.99 -11.35
N ILE A 65 -20.63 -3.66 -11.43
CA ILE A 65 -19.58 -4.35 -10.66
C ILE A 65 -19.68 -4.01 -9.17
N LEU A 66 -19.60 -2.73 -8.81
CA LEU A 66 -19.61 -2.27 -7.41
C LEU A 66 -20.98 -2.44 -6.73
N ARG A 67 -22.04 -2.80 -7.47
CA ARG A 67 -23.36 -3.09 -6.89
C ARG A 67 -23.51 -4.54 -6.43
N THR A 68 -22.84 -5.49 -7.08
CA THR A 68 -23.06 -6.92 -6.75
C THR A 68 -21.80 -7.66 -6.32
N ARG A 69 -20.63 -7.29 -6.85
CA ARG A 69 -19.38 -8.00 -6.56
C ARG A 69 -18.98 -7.89 -5.08
N PRO A 70 -19.14 -6.74 -4.40
CA PRO A 70 -18.71 -6.62 -3.00
C PRO A 70 -19.40 -7.60 -2.05
N GLN A 71 -20.68 -7.93 -2.27
CA GLN A 71 -21.41 -8.88 -1.42
C GLN A 71 -20.82 -10.30 -1.54
N ARG A 72 -20.55 -10.74 -2.78
CA ARG A 72 -19.94 -12.05 -3.04
C ARG A 72 -18.51 -12.12 -2.50
N SER A 73 -17.72 -11.07 -2.74
CA SER A 73 -16.37 -10.98 -2.20
C SER A 73 -16.37 -10.97 -0.67
N ALA A 74 -17.28 -10.24 -0.02
CA ALA A 74 -17.36 -10.20 1.42
C ALA A 74 -17.62 -11.61 2.02
N GLN A 75 -18.46 -12.44 1.39
CA GLN A 75 -18.66 -13.82 1.82
C GLN A 75 -17.37 -14.64 1.75
N ALA A 76 -16.61 -14.53 0.66
CA ALA A 76 -15.33 -15.22 0.53
C ALA A 76 -14.28 -14.70 1.52
N TYR A 77 -14.21 -13.39 1.75
CA TYR A 77 -13.29 -12.83 2.74
C TYR A 77 -13.64 -13.29 4.16
N LYS A 78 -14.92 -13.44 4.50
CA LYS A 78 -15.36 -13.95 5.81
C LYS A 78 -14.85 -15.36 6.11
N THR A 79 -14.65 -16.22 5.11
CA THR A 79 -14.19 -17.59 5.35
C THR A 79 -12.72 -17.67 5.74
N VAL A 80 -11.94 -16.62 5.45
CA VAL A 80 -10.51 -16.55 5.74
C VAL A 80 -10.16 -15.43 6.73
N TRP A 81 -11.17 -14.74 7.26
CA TRP A 81 -10.97 -13.62 8.17
C TRP A 81 -10.63 -14.12 9.57
N THR A 82 -9.61 -13.53 10.19
CA THR A 82 -9.18 -13.84 11.55
C THR A 82 -9.67 -12.77 12.53
N GLU A 83 -9.50 -13.01 13.83
CA GLU A 83 -9.80 -12.00 14.86
C GLU A 83 -8.92 -10.75 14.71
N THR A 84 -7.69 -10.94 14.23
CA THR A 84 -6.68 -9.90 13.99
C THR A 84 -6.84 -9.19 12.65
N GLY A 85 -7.65 -9.73 11.72
CA GLY A 85 -8.02 -9.08 10.46
C GLY A 85 -7.79 -9.94 9.22
N SER A 86 -7.20 -9.35 8.19
CA SER A 86 -6.82 -10.08 6.99
C SER A 86 -5.46 -10.75 7.18
N PRO A 87 -5.32 -12.07 6.91
CA PRO A 87 -4.03 -12.76 7.03
C PRO A 87 -2.91 -12.11 6.23
N LEU A 88 -3.23 -11.54 5.06
CA LEU A 88 -2.24 -10.84 4.24
C LEU A 88 -1.62 -9.64 4.97
N LEU A 89 -2.47 -8.82 5.61
CA LEU A 89 -2.02 -7.63 6.33
C LEU A 89 -1.25 -8.04 7.59
N GLU A 90 -1.78 -9.00 8.34
CA GLU A 90 -1.14 -9.57 9.53
C GLU A 90 0.27 -10.08 9.22
N THR A 91 0.41 -10.99 8.27
CA THR A 91 1.72 -11.50 7.86
C THR A 91 2.64 -10.40 7.34
N THR A 92 2.13 -9.40 6.62
CA THR A 92 2.95 -8.27 6.15
C THR A 92 3.48 -7.41 7.30
N LEU A 93 2.66 -7.20 8.35
CA LEU A 93 3.07 -6.45 9.54
C LEU A 93 4.08 -7.23 10.38
N GLU A 94 3.92 -8.55 10.50
CA GLU A 94 4.92 -9.42 11.13
C GLU A 94 6.25 -9.41 10.36
N GLN A 95 6.20 -9.51 9.03
CA GLN A 95 7.38 -9.40 8.17
C GLN A 95 8.08 -8.05 8.33
N ARG A 96 7.33 -6.95 8.45
CA ARG A 96 7.88 -5.62 8.74
C ARG A 96 8.67 -5.61 10.04
N GLU A 97 8.10 -6.13 11.13
CA GLU A 97 8.74 -6.17 12.44
C GLU A 97 10.00 -7.04 12.45
N ILE A 98 9.95 -8.21 11.81
CA ILE A 98 11.11 -9.09 11.66
C ILE A 98 12.20 -8.41 10.83
N LEU A 99 11.83 -7.78 9.71
CA LEU A 99 12.77 -7.09 8.84
C LEU A 99 13.41 -5.88 9.53
N GLN A 100 12.63 -5.08 10.27
CA GLN A 100 13.15 -3.98 11.08
C GLN A 100 14.24 -4.45 12.03
N ARG A 101 13.97 -5.52 12.79
CA ARG A 101 14.93 -6.10 13.74
C ARG A 101 16.20 -6.57 13.05
N LEU A 102 16.06 -7.35 11.98
CA LEU A 102 17.20 -7.91 11.24
C LEU A 102 18.07 -6.81 10.60
N LEU A 103 17.46 -5.74 10.08
CA LEU A 103 18.22 -4.63 9.51
C LEU A 103 18.93 -3.81 10.59
N SER A 104 18.27 -3.55 11.72
CA SER A 104 18.88 -2.86 12.87
C SER A 104 20.07 -3.63 13.46
N GLU A 105 20.05 -4.97 13.42
CA GLU A 105 21.16 -5.80 13.90
C GLU A 105 22.32 -5.88 12.91
N ARG A 106 22.04 -5.85 11.59
CA ARG A 106 23.04 -6.12 10.54
C ARG A 106 23.70 -4.87 9.96
N LEU A 107 23.01 -3.73 10.00
CA LEU A 107 23.46 -2.51 9.35
C LEU A 107 23.73 -1.44 10.41
N SER A 108 24.82 -0.69 10.20
CA SER A 108 25.12 0.48 11.01
C SER A 108 24.33 1.67 10.49
N GLY A 109 23.60 2.35 11.38
CA GLY A 109 22.85 3.57 11.08
C GLY A 109 21.35 3.46 11.32
N PRO A 110 20.62 4.59 11.35
CA PRO A 110 19.20 4.61 11.59
C PRO A 110 18.44 4.07 10.37
N ILE A 111 17.64 3.01 10.58
CA ILE A 111 16.77 2.40 9.57
C ILE A 111 15.35 2.32 10.11
N LYS A 112 14.38 2.72 9.29
CA LYS A 112 12.96 2.57 9.59
C LYS A 112 12.26 1.78 8.50
N VAL A 113 11.54 0.73 8.89
CA VAL A 113 10.74 -0.10 7.99
C VAL A 113 9.25 0.18 8.22
N VAL A 114 8.55 0.54 7.16
CA VAL A 114 7.12 0.85 7.17
C VAL A 114 6.41 -0.07 6.16
N ALA A 115 5.25 -0.61 6.54
CA ALA A 115 4.42 -1.40 5.65
C ALA A 115 3.34 -0.53 5.02
N ALA A 116 3.10 -0.71 3.72
CA ALA A 116 2.06 -0.02 2.99
C ALA A 116 1.40 -0.93 1.96
N MET A 117 0.17 -0.62 1.63
CA MET A 117 -0.66 -1.35 0.69
C MET A 117 -0.87 -0.51 -0.56
N ARG A 118 -0.81 -1.16 -1.71
CA ARG A 118 -1.12 -0.52 -2.98
C ARG A 118 -2.57 -0.09 -3.01
N TYR A 119 -3.47 -0.91 -2.49
CA TYR A 119 -4.90 -0.63 -2.39
C TYR A 119 -5.38 -0.87 -0.96
N GLY A 120 -6.22 0.03 -0.44
CA GLY A 120 -6.65 0.00 0.96
C GLY A 120 -5.60 0.57 1.92
N HIS A 121 -5.69 0.13 3.18
CA HIS A 121 -5.01 0.77 4.31
C HIS A 121 -4.10 -0.22 5.05
N PRO A 122 -2.91 0.19 5.55
CA PRO A 122 -2.27 1.51 5.40
C PRO A 122 -1.85 1.77 3.94
N SER A 123 -2.03 2.99 3.41
CA SER A 123 -1.74 3.31 2.01
C SER A 123 -0.26 3.64 1.77
N ILE A 124 0.19 3.57 0.51
CA ILE A 124 1.55 4.01 0.10
C ILE A 124 1.81 5.47 0.50
N GLN A 125 0.82 6.35 0.35
CA GLN A 125 0.98 7.75 0.71
C GLN A 125 1.25 7.90 2.22
N GLU A 126 0.47 7.23 3.06
CA GLU A 126 0.65 7.27 4.51
C GLU A 126 1.98 6.67 4.94
N GLY A 127 2.40 5.57 4.30
CA GLY A 127 3.69 4.96 4.58
C GLY A 127 4.86 5.89 4.21
N LEU A 128 4.78 6.58 3.08
CA LEU A 128 5.78 7.59 2.69
C LEU A 128 5.79 8.79 3.65
N ASP A 129 4.62 9.24 4.10
CA ASP A 129 4.49 10.32 5.08
C ASP A 129 5.07 9.91 6.45
N GLU A 130 4.91 8.66 6.84
CA GLU A 130 5.50 8.11 8.07
C GLU A 130 7.03 8.00 7.99
N LEU A 131 7.57 7.67 6.82
CA LEU A 131 9.01 7.66 6.57
C LEU A 131 9.58 9.09 6.54
N ARG A 132 8.91 10.02 5.85
CA ARG A 132 9.29 11.43 5.77
C ARG A 132 9.28 12.09 7.14
N SER A 133 8.23 11.89 7.93
CA SER A 133 8.12 12.44 9.30
C SER A 133 9.14 11.85 10.26
N ALA A 134 9.62 10.64 10.00
CA ALA A 134 10.75 10.04 10.71
C ALA A 134 12.13 10.51 10.22
N GLY A 135 12.20 11.50 9.32
CA GLY A 135 13.47 12.01 8.80
C GLY A 135 14.18 11.09 7.80
N CYS A 136 13.48 10.09 7.25
CA CYS A 136 14.06 9.20 6.24
C CYS A 136 14.30 9.97 4.94
N ARG A 137 15.56 10.02 4.50
CA ARG A 137 15.98 10.76 3.30
C ARG A 137 16.24 9.88 2.10
N ARG A 138 16.52 8.61 2.37
CA ARG A 138 16.75 7.59 1.37
C ARG A 138 15.68 6.54 1.55
N ILE A 139 14.76 6.45 0.60
CA ILE A 139 13.65 5.51 0.66
C ILE A 139 13.90 4.38 -0.33
N VAL A 140 13.95 3.15 0.19
CA VAL A 140 13.95 1.92 -0.60
C VAL A 140 12.51 1.41 -0.63
N VAL A 141 11.93 1.35 -1.82
CA VAL A 141 10.62 0.70 -2.01
C VAL A 141 10.84 -0.78 -2.27
N LEU A 142 10.28 -1.63 -1.41
CA LEU A 142 10.41 -3.09 -1.48
C LEU A 142 9.02 -3.74 -1.67
N PRO A 143 8.58 -3.96 -2.92
CA PRO A 143 7.37 -4.71 -3.19
C PRO A 143 7.54 -6.19 -2.86
N LEU A 144 6.58 -6.76 -2.13
CA LEU A 144 6.51 -8.18 -1.76
C LEU A 144 6.04 -9.08 -2.92
N TYR A 145 6.34 -8.68 -4.16
CA TYR A 145 6.10 -9.46 -5.37
C TYR A 145 7.46 -9.93 -5.90
N PRO A 146 7.83 -11.22 -5.70
CA PRO A 146 9.12 -11.72 -6.18
C PRO A 146 9.24 -11.64 -7.70
N GLN A 147 8.12 -11.84 -8.42
CA GLN A 147 8.04 -11.71 -9.87
C GLN A 147 7.46 -10.35 -10.25
N TYR A 148 8.17 -9.65 -11.12
CA TYR A 148 7.70 -8.38 -11.68
C TYR A 148 6.43 -8.59 -12.53
N SER A 149 5.44 -7.71 -12.35
CA SER A 149 4.30 -7.56 -13.25
C SER A 149 3.88 -6.10 -13.34
N ALA A 150 3.33 -5.72 -14.50
CA ALA A 150 2.74 -4.40 -14.70
C ALA A 150 1.56 -4.14 -13.76
N THR A 151 0.79 -5.18 -13.44
CA THR A 151 -0.41 -5.10 -12.57
C THR A 151 -0.08 -5.02 -11.09
N THR A 152 1.17 -5.30 -10.69
CA THR A 152 1.59 -5.32 -9.28
C THR A 152 2.73 -4.32 -9.07
N THR A 153 3.97 -4.69 -9.37
CA THR A 153 5.17 -3.88 -9.12
C THR A 153 5.12 -2.53 -9.83
N ALA A 154 4.67 -2.48 -11.08
CA ALA A 154 4.58 -1.19 -11.80
C ALA A 154 3.44 -0.31 -11.26
N SER A 155 2.29 -0.88 -10.88
CA SER A 155 1.21 -0.16 -10.22
C SER A 155 1.66 0.43 -8.87
N THR A 156 2.43 -0.32 -8.07
CA THR A 156 3.08 0.21 -6.86
C THR A 156 4.01 1.38 -7.17
N PHE A 157 4.83 1.26 -8.20
CA PHE A 157 5.74 2.34 -8.59
C PHE A 157 4.99 3.61 -9.00
N ASP A 158 3.92 3.49 -9.81
CA ASP A 158 3.09 4.64 -10.20
C ASP A 158 2.47 5.34 -8.97
N ALA A 159 2.01 4.56 -7.98
CA ALA A 159 1.45 5.10 -6.75
C ALA A 159 2.49 5.85 -5.92
N VAL A 160 3.73 5.34 -5.83
CA VAL A 160 4.85 6.03 -5.17
C VAL A 160 5.19 7.33 -5.90
N ALA A 161 5.27 7.29 -7.23
CA ALA A 161 5.63 8.45 -8.05
C ALA A 161 4.56 9.57 -8.05
N ALA A 162 3.33 9.25 -7.66
CA ALA A 162 2.23 10.21 -7.54
C ALA A 162 2.19 10.98 -6.20
N CYS A 163 3.04 10.62 -5.22
CA CYS A 163 3.02 11.13 -3.84
C CYS A 163 4.07 12.21 -3.50
#